data_AF-A0A8D4C507-F1
#
_entry.id   AF-A0A8D4C507-F1
#
_cell.length_a   1.000
_cell.length_b   1.000
_cell.length_c   1.000
_cell.angle_alpha   90.00
_cell.angle_beta   90.00
_cell.angle_gamma   90.00
#
_symmetry.space_group_name_H-M   'P 1'
#
loop_
_entity.id
_entity.type
_entity.pdbx_description
1 polymer ?
#
loop_
_entity_poly.entity_id
_entity_poly.type
_entity_poly.pdbx_seq_one_letter_code
_entity_poly.pdbx_strand_id
1 'polypeptide(L)'
;MTAAQQFLTAAFPEFDVSTTARPDGGLLLTLSNDDRVIAKRAVSRGQTLSTTQMQWLVSSIRRDLALEAGMSPAVAHLQSQSRTGLPTYEYA
;
A
#
# COMPACT_ATOMS: atom_id res chain seq x y z
N MET A 1 11.91 -16.57 3.88
CA MET A 1 11.19 -15.40 3.35
C MET A 1 9.94 -15.90 2.64
N THR A 2 8.75 -15.41 2.99
CA THR A 2 7.46 -15.84 2.42
C THR A 2 7.17 -15.14 1.08
N ALA A 3 6.21 -15.66 0.31
CA ALA A 3 5.80 -15.04 -0.96
C ALA A 3 5.34 -13.58 -0.79
N ALA A 4 4.62 -13.27 0.29
CA ALA A 4 4.21 -11.91 0.60
C ALA A 4 5.41 -10.99 0.90
N GLN A 5 6.42 -11.49 1.64
CA GLN A 5 7.64 -10.71 1.92
C GLN A 5 8.44 -10.45 0.63
N GLN A 6 8.55 -11.44 -0.26
CA GLN A 6 9.19 -11.28 -1.56
C GLN A 6 8.45 -10.26 -2.44
N PHE A 7 7.13 -10.33 -2.49
CA PHE A 7 6.30 -9.38 -3.24
C PHE A 7 6.48 -7.94 -2.74
N LEU A 8 6.42 -7.73 -1.41
CA LEU A 8 6.62 -6.41 -0.81
C LEU A 8 8.03 -5.88 -1.05
N THR A 9 9.06 -6.74 -0.97
CA THR A 9 10.44 -6.35 -1.26
C THR A 9 10.59 -5.92 -2.73
N ALA A 10 10.02 -6.69 -3.66
CA ALA A 10 10.06 -6.37 -5.09
C ALA A 10 9.23 -5.13 -5.47
N ALA A 11 8.22 -4.76 -4.69
CA ALA A 11 7.35 -3.63 -4.96
C ALA A 11 7.97 -2.25 -4.62
N PHE A 12 9.03 -2.25 -3.80
CA PHE A 12 9.69 -1.05 -3.28
C PHE A 12 11.21 -1.15 -3.45
N PRO A 13 11.74 -1.36 -4.67
CA PRO A 13 13.18 -1.54 -4.91
C PRO A 13 14.02 -0.31 -4.54
N GLU A 14 13.40 0.87 -4.44
CA GLU A 14 14.05 2.13 -4.08
C GLU A 14 14.23 2.34 -2.56
N PHE A 15 13.75 1.41 -1.73
CA PHE A 15 13.83 1.50 -0.26
C PHE A 15 14.50 0.25 0.34
N ASP A 16 15.10 0.40 1.51
CA ASP A 16 15.43 -0.72 2.37
C ASP A 16 14.14 -1.29 2.97
N VAL A 17 13.78 -2.52 2.56
CA VAL A 17 12.54 -3.18 2.97
C VAL A 17 12.80 -4.17 4.11
N SER A 18 12.17 -3.93 5.25
CA SER A 18 12.16 -4.85 6.40
C SER A 18 10.74 -5.32 6.71
N THR A 19 10.59 -6.59 7.04
CA THR A 19 9.30 -7.16 7.46
C THR A 19 9.43 -7.99 8.73
N THR A 20 8.56 -7.70 9.71
CA THR A 20 8.53 -8.41 10.99
C THR A 20 7.18 -9.12 11.15
N ALA A 21 7.19 -10.38 11.59
CA ALA A 21 5.96 -11.10 11.88
C ALA A 21 5.21 -10.46 13.06
N ARG A 22 3.88 -10.36 12.95
CA ARG A 22 3.02 -9.87 14.03
C ARG A 22 2.31 -11.05 14.72
N PRO A 23 1.98 -10.96 16.02
CA PRO A 23 1.31 -12.03 16.76
C PRO A 23 -0.08 -12.42 16.19
N ASP A 24 -0.73 -11.51 15.46
CA ASP A 24 -2.01 -11.76 14.77
C ASP A 24 -1.86 -12.53 13.43
N GLY A 25 -0.64 -12.97 13.12
CA GLY A 25 -0.30 -13.65 11.86
C GLY A 25 -0.17 -12.71 10.66
N GLY A 26 -0.19 -11.39 10.88
CA GLY A 26 0.14 -10.38 9.89
C GLY A 26 1.64 -10.08 9.80
N LEU A 27 1.99 -9.03 9.06
CA LEU A 27 3.35 -8.52 8.95
C LEU A 27 3.38 -7.02 9.31
N LEU A 28 4.49 -6.56 9.86
CA LEU A 28 4.82 -5.14 9.96
C LEU A 28 5.85 -4.83 8.88
N LEU A 29 5.45 -4.07 7.87
CA LEU A 29 6.33 -3.56 6.83
C LEU A 29 6.98 -2.26 7.31
N THR A 30 8.30 -2.19 7.18
CA THR A 30 9.08 -0.97 7.40
C THR A 30 9.86 -0.66 6.12
N LEU A 31 9.68 0.56 5.60
CA LEU A 31 10.48 1.12 4.51
C LEU A 31 11.44 2.14 5.11
N SER A 32 12.71 2.04 4.76
CA SER A 32 13.76 2.98 5.18
C SER A 32 14.62 3.43 4.02
N ASN A 33 15.30 4.56 4.19
CA ASN A 33 16.35 5.04 3.29
C ASN A 33 17.40 5.77 4.13
N ASP A 34 18.70 5.56 3.84
CA ASP A 34 19.82 6.19 4.56
C ASP A 34 19.65 6.15 6.10
N ASP A 35 19.36 4.97 6.65
CA ASP A 35 19.10 4.71 8.09
C ASP A 35 17.84 5.41 8.69
N ARG A 36 17.04 6.10 7.87
CA ARG A 36 15.80 6.74 8.32
C ARG A 36 14.58 5.90 7.94
N VAL A 37 13.70 5.67 8.90
CA VAL A 37 12.39 5.07 8.64
C VAL A 37 11.52 6.08 7.89
N ILE A 38 11.12 5.71 6.68
CA ILE A 38 10.24 6.52 5.82
C ILE A 38 8.78 6.15 6.06
N ALA A 39 8.48 4.85 6.13
CA ALA A 39 7.11 4.40 6.36
C ALA A 39 7.06 3.14 7.22
N LYS A 40 6.01 3.03 8.03
CA LYS A 40 5.63 1.81 8.74
C LYS A 40 4.17 1.48 8.48
N ARG A 41 3.90 0.24 8.08
CA ARG A 41 2.55 -0.21 7.73
C ARG A 41 2.28 -1.61 8.28
N ALA A 42 1.17 -1.73 8.98
CA ALA A 42 0.66 -3.00 9.44
C ALA A 42 -0.07 -3.69 8.27
N VAL A 43 0.36 -4.90 7.94
CA VAL A 43 -0.24 -5.76 6.93
C VAL A 43 -1.02 -6.85 7.65
N SER A 44 -2.31 -6.95 7.38
CA SER A 44 -3.14 -7.98 7.99
C SER A 44 -2.87 -9.35 7.35
N ARG A 45 -3.12 -10.43 8.10
CA ARG A 45 -3.00 -11.80 7.58
C ARG A 45 -3.80 -11.99 6.27
N GLY A 46 -5.03 -11.47 6.20
CA GLY A 46 -5.87 -11.57 5.01
C GLY A 46 -5.28 -10.90 3.77
N GLN A 47 -4.56 -9.78 3.95
CA GLN A 47 -3.85 -9.12 2.84
C GLN A 47 -2.70 -9.97 2.31
N THR A 48 -1.95 -10.65 3.16
CA THR A 48 -0.80 -11.49 2.74
C THR A 48 -1.19 -12.70 1.90
N LEU A 49 -2.46 -13.11 1.95
CA LEU A 49 -2.99 -14.30 1.26
C LEU A 49 -3.61 -13.97 -0.10
N SER A 50 -3.77 -12.70 -0.45
CA SER A 50 -4.44 -12.27 -1.68
C SER A 50 -3.58 -11.31 -2.48
N THR A 51 -3.22 -11.72 -3.70
CA THR A 51 -2.43 -10.90 -4.64
C THR A 51 -3.09 -9.56 -4.91
N THR A 52 -4.42 -9.54 -5.11
CA THR A 52 -5.18 -8.30 -5.31
C THR A 52 -5.08 -7.36 -4.10
N GLN A 53 -5.23 -7.89 -2.89
CA GLN A 53 -5.11 -7.09 -1.67
C GLN A 53 -3.68 -6.57 -1.47
N MET A 54 -2.65 -7.35 -1.83
CA MET A 54 -1.26 -6.88 -1.82
C MET A 54 -1.02 -5.77 -2.84
N GLN A 55 -1.59 -5.84 -4.04
CA GLN A 55 -1.50 -4.77 -5.05
C GLN A 55 -2.17 -3.47 -4.57
N TRP A 56 -3.34 -3.56 -3.93
CA TRP A 56 -4.01 -2.41 -3.34
C TRP A 56 -3.22 -1.81 -2.18
N LEU A 57 -2.64 -2.66 -1.32
CA LEU A 57 -1.75 -2.22 -0.25
C LEU A 57 -0.56 -1.44 -0.82
N VAL A 58 0.14 -1.98 -1.83
CA VAL A 58 1.28 -1.30 -2.47
C VAL A 58 0.84 0.05 -3.05
N SER A 59 -0.30 0.08 -3.74
CA SER A 59 -0.84 1.31 -4.33
C SER A 59 -1.15 2.37 -3.26
N SER A 60 -1.71 1.96 -2.12
CA SER A 60 -1.97 2.86 -0.99
C SER A 60 -0.68 3.41 -0.40
N ILE A 61 0.34 2.58 -0.22
CA ILE A 61 1.63 3.02 0.35
C ILE A 61 2.31 4.01 -0.58
N ARG A 62 2.36 3.73 -1.89
CA ARG A 62 2.93 4.67 -2.87
C ARG A 62 2.19 6.00 -2.89
N ARG A 63 0.86 5.96 -2.73
CA ARG A 63 0.05 7.17 -2.61
C ARG A 63 0.43 7.99 -1.37
N ASP A 64 0.54 7.33 -0.21
CA ASP A 64 0.89 7.99 1.04
C ASP A 64 2.29 8.63 0.96
N LEU A 65 3.26 7.90 0.40
CA LEU A 65 4.63 8.40 0.18
C LEU A 65 4.66 9.63 -0.75
N ALA A 66 3.89 9.60 -1.85
CA ALA A 66 3.79 10.75 -2.75
C ALA A 66 3.21 11.98 -2.03
N LEU A 67 2.15 11.79 -1.24
CA LEU A 67 1.52 12.86 -0.47
C LEU A 67 2.48 13.46 0.57
N GLU A 68 3.23 12.63 1.29
CA GLU A 68 4.24 13.08 2.26
C GLU A 68 5.38 13.87 1.58
N ALA A 69 5.74 13.51 0.35
CA ALA A 69 6.72 14.25 -0.46
C ALA A 69 6.17 15.53 -1.12
N GLY A 70 4.89 15.87 -0.90
CA GLY A 70 4.23 17.01 -1.56
C GLY A 70 3.97 16.79 -3.06
N MET A 71 4.08 15.54 -3.53
CA MET A 71 3.87 15.15 -4.91
C MET A 71 2.43 14.68 -5.11
N SER A 72 1.77 15.12 -6.18
CA SER A 72 0.46 14.60 -6.56
C SER A 72 0.60 13.11 -6.92
N PRO A 73 -0.14 12.19 -6.25
CA PRO A 73 -0.02 10.76 -6.54
C PRO A 73 -0.42 10.50 -8.00
N ALA A 74 0.35 9.64 -8.70
CA ALA A 74 0.06 9.28 -10.07
C ALA A 74 -1.35 8.66 -10.18
N VAL A 75 -2.27 9.39 -10.81
CA VAL A 75 -3.72 9.10 -10.83
C VAL A 75 -4.07 7.85 -11.66
N ALA A 76 -3.11 7.29 -12.40
CA ALA A 76 -3.34 6.15 -13.31
C ALA A 76 -3.96 4.91 -12.63
N HIS A 77 -3.72 4.69 -11.32
CA HIS A 77 -4.32 3.58 -10.57
C HIS A 77 -5.48 3.99 -9.64
N LEU A 78 -5.76 5.28 -9.51
CA LEU A 78 -6.86 5.80 -8.66
C LEU A 78 -8.23 5.72 -9.34
N GLN A 79 -8.27 5.59 -10.67
CA GLN A 79 -9.52 5.58 -11.44
C GLN A 79 -10.44 4.38 -11.17
N SER A 80 -9.94 3.32 -10.53
CA SER A 80 -10.77 2.20 -10.07
C SER A 80 -11.64 2.54 -8.86
N GLN A 81 -11.40 3.66 -8.15
CA GLN A 81 -12.05 3.91 -6.86
C GLN A 81 -13.36 4.73 -6.93
N SER A 82 -13.77 5.24 -8.09
CA SER A 82 -15.06 5.93 -8.15
C SER A 82 -15.58 6.11 -9.57
N ARG A 83 -16.57 5.29 -9.94
CA ARG A 83 -17.62 5.71 -10.89
C ARG A 83 -18.93 4.92 -10.80
N THR A 84 -19.23 4.26 -9.68
CA THR A 84 -20.56 3.69 -9.46
C THR A 84 -21.42 4.68 -8.69
N GLY A 85 -22.19 5.47 -9.44
CA GLY A 85 -23.46 6.06 -9.00
C GLY A 85 -23.37 7.20 -8.02
N LEU A 86 -22.98 8.39 -8.49
CA LEU A 86 -23.41 9.62 -7.81
C LEU A 86 -24.93 9.73 -8.00
N PRO A 87 -25.74 9.83 -6.93
CA PRO A 87 -27.18 10.01 -7.06
C PRO A 87 -27.46 11.39 -7.68
N THR A 88 -28.26 11.40 -8.75
CA THR A 88 -28.83 12.63 -9.30
C THR A 88 -30.09 12.98 -8.52
N TYR A 89 -30.15 14.16 -7.93
CA TYR A 89 -31.40 14.72 -7.43
C TYR A 89 -32.24 15.17 -8.64
N GLU A 90 -33.36 14.52 -8.89
CA GLU A 90 -34.41 15.09 -9.74
C GLU A 90 -35.14 16.18 -8.95
N TYR A 91 -35.13 17.40 -9.45
CA TYR A 91 -36.04 18.45 -9.00
C TYR A 91 -37.39 18.21 -9.68
N ALA A 92 -38.44 18.01 -8.87
CA ALA A 92 -39.83 17.97 -9.31
C ALA A 92 -40.39 19.38 -9.56
#